data_AF-X1L5Q9-F1
#
_entry.id   AF-X1L5Q9-F1
#
_cell.length_a   1.000
_cell.length_b   1.000
_cell.length_c   1.000
_cell.angle_alpha   90.00
_cell.angle_beta   90.00
_cell.angle_gamma   90.00
#
_symmetry.space_group_name_H-M   'P 1'
#
loop_
_entity.id
_entity.type
_entity.pdbx_description
1 polymer ?
#
loop_
_entity_poly.entity_id
_entity_poly.type
_entity_poly.pdbx_seq_one_letter_code
_entity_poly.pdbx_strand_id
1 'polypeptide(L)'
;INALTIFRILSTEIFDRATVLSKVFITILDINTGKLDYANAGHNPPMYFKKNTGFDFLTTAKRFVLGGMPDVRYVEESLTMKPGEVIILYTDGVNEAMNPEGEQYSNKRF
;
A
#
# COMPACT_ATOMS: atom_id res chain seq x y z
N ILE A 1 14.51 -7.61 -9.44
CA ILE A 1 13.77 -7.91 -8.19
C ILE A 1 12.38 -7.31 -8.36
N ASN A 2 11.31 -8.07 -8.10
CA ASN A 2 9.93 -7.56 -8.15
C ASN A 2 9.32 -7.45 -6.74
N ALA A 3 8.15 -6.82 -6.61
CA ALA A 3 7.53 -6.51 -5.32
C ALA A 3 7.21 -7.79 -4.53
N LEU A 4 6.77 -8.85 -5.21
CA LEU A 4 6.54 -10.17 -4.58
C LEU A 4 7.79 -10.80 -3.99
N THR A 5 8.94 -10.65 -4.67
CA THR A 5 10.20 -11.20 -4.14
C THR A 5 10.57 -10.51 -2.84
N ILE A 6 10.39 -9.19 -2.75
CA ILE A 6 10.64 -8.42 -1.53
C ILE A 6 9.67 -8.85 -0.43
N PHE A 7 8.37 -8.99 -0.75
CA PHE A 7 7.38 -9.47 0.21
C PHE A 7 7.69 -10.86 0.75
N ARG A 8 8.12 -11.79 -0.11
CA ARG A 8 8.48 -13.14 0.33
C ARG A 8 9.64 -13.11 1.31
N ILE A 9 10.71 -12.37 0.99
CA ILE A 9 11.88 -12.22 1.87
C ILE A 9 11.47 -11.60 3.21
N LEU A 10 10.72 -10.49 3.17
CA LEU A 10 10.23 -9.82 4.38
C LEU A 10 9.28 -10.70 5.18
N SER A 11 8.40 -11.47 4.53
CA SER A 11 7.48 -12.37 5.23
C SER A 11 8.22 -13.48 5.96
N THR A 12 9.26 -14.08 5.36
CA THR A 12 10.06 -15.12 6.00
C THR A 12 10.85 -14.56 7.18
N GLU A 13 11.54 -13.42 7.00
CA GLU A 13 12.33 -12.80 8.07
C GLU A 13 11.47 -12.24 9.21
N ILE A 14 10.32 -11.61 8.91
CA ILE A 14 9.43 -11.04 9.93
C ILE A 14 8.68 -12.14 10.67
N PHE A 15 8.22 -13.18 9.98
CA PHE A 15 7.54 -14.31 10.63
C PHE A 15 8.47 -15.07 11.58
N ASP A 16 9.71 -15.35 11.15
CA ASP A 16 10.67 -16.10 11.98
C ASP A 16 11.18 -15.31 13.20
N ARG A 17 11.08 -13.97 13.17
CA ARG A 17 11.60 -13.10 14.23
C ARG A 17 10.54 -12.44 15.11
N ALA A 18 9.26 -12.42 14.74
CA ALA A 18 8.30 -11.51 15.37
C ALA A 18 6.91 -12.08 15.67
N THR A 19 6.46 -11.87 16.90
CA THR A 19 5.07 -11.82 17.37
C THR A 19 4.32 -10.56 16.87
N VAL A 20 4.86 -9.83 15.88
CA VAL A 20 4.44 -8.47 15.51
C VAL A 20 3.65 -8.47 14.20
N LEU A 21 2.51 -7.79 14.21
CA LEU A 21 1.67 -7.57 13.05
C LEU A 21 2.04 -6.25 12.37
N SER A 22 2.35 -6.28 11.07
CA SER A 22 2.76 -5.08 10.32
C SER A 22 1.92 -4.87 9.05
N LYS A 23 1.34 -3.68 8.92
CA LYS A 23 0.69 -3.21 7.68
C LYS A 23 1.77 -2.67 6.74
N VAL A 24 1.90 -3.22 5.54
CA VAL A 24 2.97 -2.85 4.59
C VAL A 24 2.42 -2.70 3.19
N PHE A 25 2.86 -1.65 2.49
CA PHE A 25 2.65 -1.46 1.05
C PHE A 25 4.02 -1.33 0.38
N ILE A 26 4.27 -2.13 -0.65
CA ILE A 26 5.54 -2.09 -1.41
C ILE A 26 5.22 -1.78 -2.86
N THR A 27 6.04 -0.93 -3.45
CA THR A 27 5.98 -0.57 -4.86
C THR A 27 7.37 -0.50 -5.47
N ILE A 28 7.48 -0.86 -6.74
CA ILE A 28 8.67 -0.75 -7.57
C ILE A 28 8.27 -0.03 -8.85
N LEU A 29 8.88 1.13 -9.08
CA LEU A 29 8.66 1.95 -10.27
C LEU A 29 9.84 1.85 -11.22
N ASP A 30 9.59 1.41 -12.45
CA ASP A 30 10.50 1.63 -13.58
C ASP A 30 10.28 3.05 -14.12
N ILE A 31 11.25 3.92 -13.88
CA ILE A 31 11.19 5.34 -14.27
C ILE A 31 11.26 5.57 -15.78
N ASN A 32 11.75 4.60 -16.56
CA ASN A 32 11.85 4.74 -18.02
C ASN A 32 10.52 4.40 -18.69
N THR A 33 9.79 3.42 -18.15
CA THR A 33 8.53 2.93 -18.72
C THR A 33 7.29 3.42 -17.99
N GLY A 34 7.45 3.94 -16.77
CA GLY A 34 6.35 4.27 -15.87
C GLY A 34 5.66 3.04 -15.28
N LYS A 35 6.18 1.82 -15.50
CA LYS A 35 5.58 0.60 -14.95
C LYS A 35 5.79 0.57 -13.44
N LEU A 36 4.67 0.52 -12.72
CA LEU A 36 4.62 0.43 -11.27
C LEU A 36 4.06 -0.95 -10.87
N ASP A 37 4.92 -1.79 -10.29
CA ASP A 37 4.54 -3.08 -9.71
C ASP A 37 4.40 -2.90 -8.20
N TYR A 38 3.28 -3.35 -7.62
CA TYR A 38 2.99 -3.14 -6.20
C TYR A 38 2.28 -4.33 -5.56
N ALA A 39 2.33 -4.38 -4.24
CA ALA A 39 1.61 -5.34 -3.43
C ALA A 39 1.23 -4.73 -2.08
N ASN A 40 0.09 -5.16 -1.54
CA ASN A 40 -0.48 -4.64 -0.30
C ASN A 40 -0.63 -5.78 0.74
N ALA A 41 -0.03 -5.59 1.91
CA ALA A 41 -0.15 -6.46 3.08
C ALA A 41 -0.88 -5.74 4.23
N GLY A 42 -2.19 -5.55 4.06
CA GLY A 42 -3.06 -4.97 5.09
C GLY A 42 -2.90 -3.46 5.31
N HIS A 43 -2.17 -2.78 4.44
CA HIS A 43 -2.06 -1.32 4.43
C HIS A 43 -3.31 -0.67 3.82
N ASN A 44 -3.58 0.59 4.21
CA ASN A 44 -4.63 1.39 3.60
C ASN A 44 -4.39 1.54 2.08
N PRO A 45 -5.44 1.49 1.23
CA PRO A 45 -5.28 1.70 -0.20
C PRO A 45 -4.63 3.07 -0.48
N PRO A 46 -3.55 3.13 -1.27
CA PRO A 46 -2.95 4.42 -1.66
C PRO A 46 -3.95 5.30 -2.41
N MET A 47 -3.76 6.61 -2.35
CA MET A 47 -4.44 7.53 -3.25
C MET A 47 -3.67 7.60 -4.58
N TYR A 48 -4.40 7.61 -5.68
CA TYR A 48 -3.87 7.71 -7.03
C TYR A 48 -4.47 8.90 -7.76
N PHE A 49 -3.62 9.90 -8.02
CA PHE A 49 -3.93 11.01 -8.91
C PHE A 49 -3.66 10.64 -10.36
N LYS A 50 -4.71 10.67 -11.17
CA LYS A 50 -4.63 10.60 -12.63
C LYS A 50 -4.97 11.96 -13.21
N LYS A 51 -4.19 12.43 -14.18
CA LYS A 51 -4.35 13.77 -14.78
C LYS A 51 -5.76 14.06 -15.29
N ASN A 52 -6.45 13.04 -15.82
CA ASN A 52 -7.76 13.21 -16.46
C ASN A 52 -8.95 12.94 -15.54
N THR A 53 -8.76 12.20 -14.44
CA THR A 53 -9.87 11.77 -13.57
C THR A 53 -9.73 12.28 -12.14
N GLY A 54 -8.63 12.96 -11.81
CA GLY A 54 -8.36 13.43 -10.46
C GLY A 54 -7.91 12.30 -9.53
N PHE A 55 -8.18 12.47 -8.24
CA PHE A 55 -7.84 11.52 -7.20
C PHE A 55 -8.88 10.40 -7.09
N ASP A 56 -8.41 9.17 -6.95
CA ASP A 56 -9.20 8.01 -6.56
C ASP A 56 -8.33 7.07 -5.71
N PHE A 57 -8.95 6.14 -4.98
CA PHE A 57 -8.20 5.10 -4.29
C PHE A 57 -7.66 4.08 -5.29
N LEU A 58 -6.40 3.72 -5.15
CA LEU A 58 -5.81 2.64 -5.90
C LEU A 58 -6.47 1.32 -5.47
N THR A 59 -7.10 0.64 -6.41
CA THR A 59 -7.61 -0.71 -6.19
C THR A 59 -6.44 -1.63 -5.86
N THR A 60 -6.54 -2.30 -4.70
CA THR A 60 -5.55 -3.26 -4.24
C THR A 60 -6.24 -4.53 -3.79
N ALA A 61 -5.62 -5.67 -4.07
CA ALA A 61 -6.01 -6.94 -3.48
C ALA A 61 -5.87 -6.86 -1.96
N LYS A 62 -6.99 -6.91 -1.23
CA LYS A 62 -6.95 -6.96 0.24
C LYS A 62 -6.31 -8.26 0.70
N ARG A 63 -5.23 -8.15 1.46
CA ARG A 63 -4.50 -9.29 2.06
C ARG A 63 -4.20 -9.01 3.52
N PHE A 64 -3.92 -10.09 4.24
CA PHE A 64 -3.65 -10.04 5.67
C PHE A 64 -2.31 -9.35 5.94
N VAL A 65 -2.18 -8.74 7.12
CA VAL A 65 -0.94 -8.10 7.57
C VAL A 65 0.22 -9.10 7.64
N LEU A 66 1.45 -8.60 7.47
CA LEU A 66 2.64 -9.43 7.64
C LEU A 66 2.76 -9.94 9.08
N GLY A 67 3.22 -11.18 9.23
CA GLY A 67 3.41 -11.84 10.53
C GLY A 67 2.12 -12.37 11.17
N GLY A 68 0.94 -12.12 10.59
CA GLY A 68 -0.32 -12.49 11.21
C GLY A 68 -0.78 -13.93 10.99
N MET A 69 -0.34 -14.57 9.90
CA MET A 69 -0.61 -15.98 9.62
C MET A 69 0.59 -16.59 8.89
N PRO A 70 0.87 -17.89 9.11
CA PRO A 70 1.81 -18.61 8.25
C PRO A 70 1.27 -18.66 6.81
N ASP A 71 2.18 -18.69 5.83
CA ASP A 71 1.90 -18.91 4.40
C ASP A 71 0.93 -17.91 3.72
N VAL A 72 0.81 -16.69 4.23
CA VAL A 72 0.01 -15.64 3.57
C VAL A 72 0.55 -15.38 2.16
N ARG A 73 -0.32 -15.57 1.16
CA ARG A 73 0.00 -15.28 -0.24
C ARG A 73 -0.39 -13.85 -0.61
N TYR A 74 0.62 -13.01 -0.83
CA TYR A 74 0.45 -11.69 -1.40
C TYR A 74 0.30 -11.74 -2.92
N VAL A 75 -0.33 -10.72 -3.49
CA VAL A 75 -0.57 -10.60 -4.93
C VAL A 75 0.19 -9.38 -5.44
N GLU A 76 0.96 -9.56 -6.52
CA GLU A 76 1.48 -8.44 -7.30
C GLU A 76 0.39 -7.91 -8.20
N GLU A 77 0.26 -6.60 -8.23
CA GLU A 77 -0.54 -5.88 -9.20
C GLU A 77 0.36 -4.87 -9.92
N SER A 78 -0.04 -4.48 -11.12
CA SER A 78 0.74 -3.58 -11.95
C SER A 78 -0.14 -2.52 -12.59
N LEU A 79 0.40 -1.32 -12.72
CA LEU A 79 -0.16 -0.27 -13.56
C LEU A 79 0.95 0.49 -14.28
N THR A 80 0.58 1.28 -15.28
CA THR A 80 1.50 2.21 -15.95
C THR A 80 1.14 3.64 -15.56
N MET A 81 2.07 4.32 -14.90
CA MET A 81 1.97 5.74 -14.58
C MET A 81 2.42 6.57 -15.78
N LYS A 82 1.75 7.71 -15.97
CA LYS A 82 2.12 8.75 -16.93
C LYS A 82 2.81 9.91 -16.22
N PRO A 83 3.64 10.69 -16.93
CA PRO A 83 4.22 11.90 -16.36
C PRO A 83 3.15 12.83 -15.77
N GLY A 84 3.35 13.24 -14.52
CA GLY A 84 2.43 14.09 -13.76
C GLY A 84 1.34 13.35 -12.98
N GLU A 85 1.28 12.02 -13.05
CA GLU A 85 0.44 11.20 -12.17
C GLU A 85 1.17 10.92 -10.84
N VAL A 86 0.41 10.76 -9.75
CA VAL A 86 0.97 10.69 -8.38
C VAL A 86 0.34 9.56 -7.58
N ILE A 87 1.17 8.77 -6.89
CA ILE A 87 0.73 7.83 -5.85
C ILE A 87 1.06 8.43 -4.49
N ILE A 88 0.08 8.50 -3.60
CA ILE A 88 0.24 8.99 -2.23
C ILE A 88 0.04 7.82 -1.27
N LEU A 89 1.09 7.52 -0.50
CA LEU A 89 1.06 6.58 0.60
C LEU A 89 0.83 7.34 1.91
N TYR A 90 -0.03 6.80 2.76
CA TYR A 90 -0.38 7.38 4.05
C TYR A 90 -0.66 6.28 5.06
N THR A 91 -0.43 6.55 6.34
CA THR A 91 -0.71 5.61 7.43
C THR A 91 -2.03 5.95 8.12
N ASP A 92 -2.47 5.09 9.03
CA ASP A 92 -3.64 5.30 9.89
C ASP A 92 -3.60 6.62 10.65
N GLY A 93 -2.41 7.13 10.97
CA GLY A 93 -2.24 8.44 11.59
C GLY A 93 -2.86 9.62 10.83
N VAL A 94 -3.12 9.50 9.52
CA VAL A 94 -3.80 10.55 8.75
C VAL A 94 -5.33 10.44 8.87
N ASN A 95 -5.90 9.26 8.59
CA ASN A 95 -7.35 9.09 8.58
C ASN A 95 -7.95 8.92 9.98
N GLU A 96 -7.15 8.52 10.97
CA GLU A 96 -7.55 8.39 12.37
C GLU A 96 -7.23 9.63 13.20
N ALA A 97 -6.52 10.62 12.63
CA ALA A 97 -6.33 11.91 13.29
C ALA A 97 -7.67 12.57 13.60
N MET A 98 -7.72 13.26 14.75
CA MET A 98 -8.90 13.95 15.24
C MET A 98 -8.80 15.45 14.97
N ASN A 99 -9.93 16.05 14.59
CA ASN A 99 -10.08 17.51 14.61
C ASN A 99 -10.28 18.02 16.06
N PRO A 100 -10.30 19.34 16.30
CA PRO A 100 -10.54 19.91 17.64
C PRO A 100 -11.87 19.48 18.29
N GLU A 101 -12.84 19.08 17.48
CA GLU A 101 -14.14 18.58 17.92
C GLU A 101 -14.13 17.08 18.31
N GLY A 102 -12.99 16.39 18.16
CA GLY A 102 -12.85 14.96 18.48
C GLY A 102 -13.34 14.01 17.38
N GLU A 103 -13.68 14.53 16.20
CA GLU A 103 -14.08 13.74 15.04
C GLU A 103 -12.85 13.30 14.23
N GLN A 104 -12.84 12.04 13.79
CA GLN A 104 -11.80 11.56 12.86
C GLN A 104 -11.94 12.22 11.49
N TYR A 105 -10.80 12.54 10.86
CA TYR A 105 -10.80 12.99 9.47
C TYR A 105 -11.40 11.94 8.52
N SER A 106 -11.18 10.65 8.80
CA SER A 106 -11.71 9.50 8.07
C SER A 106 -11.34 9.49 6.59
N ASN A 107 -11.79 8.47 5.85
CA ASN A 107 -11.58 8.42 4.40
C ASN A 107 -12.49 9.38 3.60
N LYS A 108 -13.47 10.03 4.24
CA LYS A 108 -14.44 10.92 3.58
C LYS A 108 -13.90 12.33 3.32
N ARG A 109 -12.82 12.72 4.00
CA ARG A 109 -12.24 14.08 3.92
C ARG A 109 -10.92 14.11 3.13
N PHE A 110 -10.59 13.04 2.39
CA PHE A 110 -9.52 13.04 1.37
C PHE A 110 -10.01 13.64 0.06
#